data_AF-A0A250VT39-F1
#
_entry.id   AF-A0A250VT39-F1
#
_cell.length_a   1.000
_cell.length_b   1.000
_cell.length_c   1.000
_cell.angle_alpha   90.00
_cell.angle_beta   90.00
_cell.angle_gamma   90.00
#
_symmetry.space_group_name_H-M   'P 1'
#
loop_
_entity.id
_entity.type
_entity.pdbx_description
1 polymer ?
#
loop_
_entity_poly.entity_id
_entity_poly.type
_entity_poly.pdbx_seq_one_letter_code
_entity_poly.pdbx_strand_id
1 'polypeptide(L)'
;MSEPPLKKCHDCCDFTHTSYSRCDACRKKRKPQDRKRTRQIARAVFPIDLRKRVLAMVSKGRTFREIEGILGVPGPQIHSFARKNPLFRRELDDALLKGRDPKLKHGSAATYRNQGCRCPECRQAKAKAGYWARPPQTAQA
;
A
#
# COMPACT_ATOMS: atom_id res chain seq x y z
N MET A 1 4.01 21.39 -20.92
CA MET A 1 3.10 20.77 -19.93
C MET A 1 2.80 21.84 -18.88
N SER A 2 1.57 22.34 -18.83
CA SER A 2 1.20 23.45 -17.94
C SER A 2 1.14 23.00 -16.49
N GLU A 3 1.67 23.80 -15.56
CA GLU A 3 1.59 23.50 -14.14
C GLU A 3 0.14 23.50 -13.65
N PRO A 4 -0.27 22.54 -12.80
CA PRO A 4 -1.63 22.46 -12.31
C PRO A 4 -1.94 23.65 -11.37
N PRO A 5 -3.12 24.27 -11.50
CA PRO A 5 -3.46 25.47 -10.74
C PRO A 5 -3.46 25.21 -9.24
N LEU A 6 -2.95 26.18 -8.48
CA LEU A 6 -3.00 26.17 -7.03
C LEU A 6 -4.45 26.34 -6.55
N LYS A 7 -4.82 25.55 -5.55
CA LYS A 7 -6.12 25.56 -4.88
C LYS A 7 -5.96 26.08 -3.45
N LYS A 8 -6.91 26.87 -2.98
CA LYS A 8 -6.92 27.35 -1.59
C LYS A 8 -7.24 26.19 -0.64
N CYS A 9 -6.41 26.00 0.37
CA CYS A 9 -6.62 24.99 1.39
C CYS A 9 -7.84 25.35 2.25
N HIS A 10 -8.72 24.37 2.49
CA HIS A 10 -9.90 24.57 3.33
C HIS A 10 -9.57 24.82 4.83
N ASP A 11 -8.41 24.37 5.32
CA ASP A 11 -8.08 24.39 6.76
C ASP A 11 -7.19 25.56 7.22
N CYS A 12 -6.27 26.01 6.36
CA CYS A 12 -5.37 27.14 6.65
C CYS A 12 -5.38 28.21 5.57
N CYS A 13 -6.23 28.09 4.55
CA CYS A 13 -6.36 29.08 3.49
C CYS A 13 -5.10 29.32 2.63
N ASP A 14 -4.01 28.57 2.82
CA ASP A 14 -2.82 28.59 1.95
C ASP A 14 -3.08 27.99 0.57
N PHE A 15 -2.35 28.47 -0.45
CA PHE A 15 -2.41 27.94 -1.81
C PHE A 15 -1.57 26.66 -1.95
N THR A 16 -2.20 25.55 -2.33
CA THR A 16 -1.50 24.28 -2.58
C THR A 16 -2.09 23.59 -3.81
N HIS A 17 -1.34 22.71 -4.49
CA HIS A 17 -1.89 21.95 -5.63
C HIS A 17 -3.01 20.95 -5.26
N THR A 18 -3.34 20.82 -3.97
CA THR A 18 -4.46 20.00 -3.49
C THR A 18 -5.42 20.85 -2.65
N SER A 19 -6.62 20.36 -2.34
CA SER A 19 -7.56 21.08 -1.46
C SER A 19 -7.12 21.14 0.01
N TYR A 20 -6.00 20.51 0.37
CA TYR A 20 -5.49 20.42 1.74
C TYR A 20 -4.00 20.73 1.84
N SER A 21 -3.64 21.61 2.78
CA SER A 21 -2.24 21.91 3.10
C SER A 21 -1.54 20.72 3.73
N ARG A 22 -0.23 20.62 3.47
CA ARG A 22 0.67 19.59 3.98
C ARG A 22 1.48 20.03 5.19
N CYS A 23 1.29 21.26 5.70
CA CYS A 23 1.96 21.70 6.93
C CYS A 23 1.45 20.91 8.15
N ASP A 24 2.26 20.84 9.21
CA ASP A 24 1.96 20.00 10.37
C ASP A 24 0.71 20.46 11.13
N ALA A 25 0.46 21.77 11.21
CA ALA A 25 -0.75 22.31 11.81
C ALA A 25 -2.01 21.83 11.08
N CYS A 26 -2.04 21.93 9.74
CA CYS A 26 -3.18 21.48 8.95
C CYS A 26 -3.30 19.96 8.91
N ARG A 27 -2.18 19.21 8.94
CA ARG A 27 -2.22 17.73 9.12
C ARG A 27 -2.81 17.30 10.46
N LYS A 28 -2.50 18.02 11.55
CA LYS A 28 -3.05 17.75 12.89
C LYS A 28 -4.55 18.09 12.97
N LYS A 29 -5.00 19.14 12.27
CA LYS A 29 -6.42 19.53 12.17
C LYS A 29 -7.29 18.53 11.39
N ARG A 30 -6.72 17.76 10.43
CA ARG A 30 -7.47 16.74 9.68
C ARG A 30 -8.17 15.76 10.63
N LYS A 31 -9.50 15.80 10.64
CA LYS A 31 -10.33 15.21 11.69
C LYS A 31 -10.09 13.70 11.84
N PRO A 32 -9.88 13.20 13.09
CA PRO A 32 -9.83 11.76 13.39
C PRO A 32 -11.10 11.00 12.97
N GLN A 33 -12.23 11.70 12.91
CA GLN A 33 -13.54 11.16 12.53
C GLN A 33 -13.54 10.61 11.10
N ASP A 34 -12.85 11.27 10.15
CA ASP A 34 -12.68 10.75 8.79
C ASP A 34 -11.85 9.47 8.76
N ARG A 35 -10.92 9.31 9.70
CA ARG A 35 -10.14 8.06 9.85
C ARG A 35 -11.01 6.92 10.35
N LYS A 36 -11.89 7.17 11.32
CA LYS A 36 -12.86 6.16 11.82
C LYS A 36 -13.82 5.75 10.70
N ARG A 37 -14.40 6.70 9.98
CA ARG A 37 -15.28 6.46 8.82
C ARG A 37 -14.55 5.69 7.72
N THR A 38 -13.33 6.09 7.36
CA THR A 38 -12.50 5.38 6.36
C THR A 38 -12.20 3.95 6.78
N ARG A 39 -11.93 3.70 8.07
CA ARG A 39 -11.72 2.34 8.60
C ARG A 39 -13.00 1.51 8.54
N GLN A 40 -14.15 2.09 8.85
CA GLN A 40 -15.45 1.41 8.74
C GLN A 40 -15.77 1.05 7.29
N ILE A 41 -15.63 1.99 6.35
CA ILE A 41 -15.81 1.74 4.91
C ILE A 41 -14.85 0.64 4.44
N ALA A 42 -13.56 0.72 4.78
CA ALA A 42 -12.58 -0.30 4.41
C ALA A 42 -12.93 -1.69 5.00
N ARG A 43 -13.50 -1.74 6.21
CA ARG A 43 -13.96 -3.00 6.83
C ARG A 43 -15.19 -3.56 6.14
N ALA A 44 -16.13 -2.71 5.71
CA ALA A 44 -17.33 -3.10 5.00
C ALA A 44 -17.01 -3.62 3.58
N VAL A 45 -16.15 -2.92 2.84
CA VAL A 45 -15.75 -3.30 1.47
C VAL A 45 -14.81 -4.51 1.46
N PHE A 46 -14.15 -4.83 2.58
CA PHE A 46 -13.30 -6.01 2.70
C PHE A 46 -13.65 -6.81 3.96
N PRO A 47 -14.75 -7.60 3.95
CA PRO A 47 -15.23 -8.36 5.08
C PRO A 47 -14.25 -9.41 5.59
N ILE A 48 -14.48 -9.92 6.81
CA ILE A 48 -13.60 -10.93 7.45
C ILE A 48 -13.52 -12.21 6.61
N ASP A 49 -14.63 -12.70 6.06
CA ASP A 49 -14.62 -13.93 5.25
C ASP A 49 -13.84 -13.77 3.96
N LEU A 50 -13.97 -12.61 3.32
CA LEU A 50 -13.20 -12.28 2.12
C LEU A 50 -11.70 -12.21 2.42
N ARG A 51 -11.31 -11.64 3.57
CA ARG A 51 -9.91 -11.65 4.05
C ARG A 51 -9.40 -13.07 4.22
N LYS A 52 -10.16 -13.94 4.91
CA LYS A 52 -9.78 -15.34 5.13
C LYS A 52 -9.58 -16.09 3.81
N ARG A 53 -10.49 -15.90 2.85
CA ARG A 53 -10.38 -16.49 1.50
C ARG A 53 -9.12 -15.99 0.77
N VAL A 54 -8.84 -14.69 0.81
CA VAL A 54 -7.62 -14.12 0.23
C VAL A 54 -6.38 -14.74 0.87
N LEU A 55 -6.29 -14.78 2.21
CA LEU A 55 -5.15 -15.36 2.92
C LEU A 55 -4.95 -16.85 2.58
N ALA A 56 -6.03 -17.62 2.51
CA ALA A 56 -5.99 -19.02 2.11
C ALA A 56 -5.42 -19.20 0.69
N MET A 57 -5.88 -18.39 -0.28
CA MET A 57 -5.40 -18.46 -1.65
C MET A 57 -3.93 -18.05 -1.78
N VAL A 58 -3.54 -16.97 -1.10
CA VAL A 58 -2.15 -16.53 -1.04
C VAL A 58 -1.25 -17.60 -0.43
N SER A 59 -1.70 -18.27 0.64
CA SER A 59 -0.93 -19.35 1.29
C SER A 59 -0.73 -20.57 0.41
N LYS A 60 -1.57 -20.77 -0.61
CA LYS A 60 -1.43 -21.81 -1.64
C LYS A 60 -0.55 -21.39 -2.82
N GLY A 61 0.07 -20.19 -2.74
CA GLY A 61 0.95 -19.66 -3.77
C GLY A 61 0.23 -19.01 -4.95
N ARG A 62 -1.07 -18.74 -4.84
CA ARG A 62 -1.81 -18.03 -5.90
C ARG A 62 -1.33 -16.58 -6.01
N THR A 63 -1.17 -16.12 -7.24
CA THR A 63 -0.86 -14.74 -7.56
C THR A 63 -2.05 -13.83 -7.29
N PHE A 64 -1.82 -12.54 -7.06
CA PHE A 64 -2.92 -11.59 -6.89
C PHE A 64 -3.79 -11.45 -8.13
N ARG A 65 -3.25 -11.71 -9.33
CA ARG A 65 -4.01 -11.70 -10.58
C ARG A 65 -5.01 -12.87 -10.62
N GLU A 66 -4.59 -14.07 -10.21
CA GLU A 66 -5.51 -15.21 -10.08
C GLU A 66 -6.56 -14.97 -9.00
N ILE A 67 -6.15 -14.43 -7.85
CA ILE A 67 -7.07 -14.11 -6.75
C ILE A 67 -8.13 -13.09 -7.19
N GLU A 68 -7.74 -12.08 -7.96
CA GLU A 68 -8.66 -11.11 -8.54
C GLU A 68 -9.66 -11.78 -9.48
N GLY A 69 -9.21 -12.68 -10.35
CA GLY A 69 -10.10 -13.45 -11.23
C GLY A 69 -11.09 -14.36 -10.48
N ILE A 70 -10.74 -14.85 -9.29
CA ILE A 70 -11.56 -15.80 -8.54
C ILE A 70 -12.49 -15.10 -7.53
N LEU A 71 -11.97 -14.08 -6.83
CA LEU A 71 -12.68 -13.42 -5.73
C LEU A 71 -13.18 -12.01 -6.10
N GLY A 72 -12.84 -11.49 -7.27
CA GLY A 72 -13.16 -10.12 -7.68
C GLY A 72 -12.46 -9.05 -6.85
N VAL A 73 -11.40 -9.41 -6.11
CA VAL A 73 -10.67 -8.48 -5.25
C VAL A 73 -9.36 -8.06 -5.91
N PRO A 74 -9.24 -6.80 -6.36
CA PRO A 74 -8.03 -6.32 -7.00
C PRO A 74 -6.85 -6.25 -6.02
N GLY A 75 -5.66 -6.67 -6.47
CA GLY A 75 -4.43 -6.64 -5.67
C GLY A 75 -4.13 -5.29 -5.00
N PRO A 76 -4.32 -4.13 -5.68
CA PRO A 76 -4.20 -2.81 -5.07
C PRO A 76 -5.10 -2.58 -3.85
N GLN A 77 -6.30 -3.16 -3.82
CA GLN A 77 -7.21 -3.08 -2.69
C GLN A 77 -6.69 -3.88 -1.50
N ILE A 78 -6.20 -5.10 -1.72
CA ILE A 78 -5.57 -5.95 -0.69
C ILE A 78 -4.40 -5.18 -0.05
N HIS A 79 -3.52 -4.58 -0.86
CA HIS A 79 -2.39 -3.80 -0.37
C HIS A 79 -2.80 -2.52 0.35
N SER A 80 -3.83 -1.83 -0.15
CA SER A 80 -4.35 -0.61 0.49
C SER A 80 -4.98 -0.92 1.84
N PHE A 81 -5.67 -2.05 1.97
CA PHE A 81 -6.21 -2.52 3.23
C PHE A 81 -5.09 -2.91 4.20
N ALA A 82 -4.12 -3.71 3.76
CA ALA A 82 -2.97 -4.10 4.59
C ALA A 82 -2.17 -2.89 5.10
N ARG A 83 -2.03 -1.83 4.30
CA ARG A 83 -1.37 -0.58 4.75
C ARG A 83 -2.10 0.08 5.93
N LYS A 84 -3.43 -0.02 5.98
CA LYS A 84 -4.29 0.59 7.02
C LYS A 84 -4.55 -0.33 8.21
N ASN A 85 -4.23 -1.62 8.09
CA ASN A 85 -4.51 -2.65 9.09
C ASN A 85 -3.25 -3.50 9.37
N PRO A 86 -2.50 -3.20 10.45
CA PRO A 86 -1.26 -3.91 10.78
C PRO A 86 -1.45 -5.41 11.07
N LEU A 87 -2.59 -5.82 11.63
CA LEU A 87 -2.87 -7.23 11.90
C LEU A 87 -3.00 -8.00 10.59
N PHE A 88 -3.89 -7.54 9.71
CA PHE A 88 -4.03 -8.15 8.38
C PHE A 88 -2.75 -8.10 7.57
N ARG A 89 -1.90 -7.07 7.77
CA ARG A 89 -0.60 -6.99 7.13
C ARG A 89 0.31 -8.15 7.55
N ARG A 90 0.36 -8.47 8.84
CA ARG A 90 1.16 -9.60 9.35
C ARG A 90 0.62 -10.93 8.81
N GLU A 91 -0.68 -11.15 8.90
CA GLU A 91 -1.35 -12.35 8.37
C GLU A 91 -1.06 -12.55 6.86
N LEU A 92 -1.11 -11.46 6.09
CA LEU A 92 -0.80 -11.49 4.66
C LEU A 92 0.67 -11.81 4.39
N ASP A 93 1.59 -11.23 5.17
CA ASP A 93 3.01 -11.49 5.03
C ASP A 93 3.35 -12.95 5.37
N ASP A 94 2.72 -13.52 6.41
CA ASP A 94 2.84 -14.94 6.76
C ASP A 94 2.27 -15.85 5.66
N ALA A 95 1.11 -15.51 5.10
CA ALA A 95 0.53 -16.25 3.98
C ALA A 95 1.45 -16.21 2.74
N LEU A 96 2.05 -15.06 2.44
CA LEU A 96 3.00 -14.90 1.33
C LEU A 96 4.29 -15.70 1.53
N LEU A 97 4.73 -15.89 2.78
CA LEU A 97 5.88 -16.74 3.11
C LEU A 97 5.53 -18.22 2.99
N LYS A 98 4.30 -18.63 3.37
CA LYS A 98 3.82 -20.01 3.21
C LYS A 98 3.63 -20.42 1.76
N GLY A 99 3.01 -19.56 0.95
CA GLY A 99 2.77 -19.80 -0.48
C GLY A 99 3.97 -19.50 -1.37
N ARG A 100 5.18 -19.50 -0.80
CA ARG A 100 6.39 -19.08 -1.49
C ARG A 100 6.84 -20.15 -2.48
N ASP A 101 7.02 -19.77 -3.74
CA ASP A 101 7.60 -20.68 -4.74
C ASP A 101 9.09 -20.93 -4.41
N PRO A 102 9.49 -22.19 -4.09
CA PRO A 102 10.87 -22.51 -3.75
C PRO A 102 11.83 -22.39 -4.94
N LYS A 103 11.33 -22.40 -6.18
CA LYS A 103 12.16 -22.31 -7.39
C LYS A 103 12.67 -20.90 -7.67
N LEU A 104 12.03 -19.89 -7.09
CA LEU A 104 12.40 -18.50 -7.29
C LEU A 104 13.47 -18.07 -6.28
N LYS A 105 14.50 -17.36 -6.76
CA LYS A 105 15.48 -16.70 -5.88
C LYS A 105 14.85 -15.46 -5.24
N HIS A 106 14.32 -15.61 -4.03
CA HIS A 106 13.70 -14.50 -3.31
C HIS A 106 14.72 -13.47 -2.80
N GLY A 107 14.21 -12.34 -2.31
CA GLY A 107 15.05 -11.28 -1.75
C GLY A 107 15.74 -10.40 -2.80
N SER A 108 15.32 -10.48 -4.07
CA SER A 108 15.85 -9.64 -5.15
C SER A 108 14.79 -8.70 -5.72
N ALA A 109 15.23 -7.53 -6.23
CA ALA A 109 14.34 -6.61 -6.92
C ALA A 109 13.83 -7.18 -8.26
N ALA A 110 14.61 -8.06 -8.90
CA ALA A 110 14.22 -8.75 -10.13
C ALA A 110 13.06 -9.71 -9.89
N THR A 111 13.10 -10.52 -8.83
CA THR A 111 12.02 -11.43 -8.45
C THR A 111 10.74 -10.67 -8.08
N TYR A 112 10.87 -9.48 -7.50
CA TYR A 112 9.71 -8.60 -7.29
C TYR A 112 9.10 -8.07 -8.60
N ARG A 113 9.93 -7.56 -9.52
CA ARG A 113 9.46 -6.87 -10.74
C ARG A 113 9.04 -7.84 -11.83
N ASN A 114 9.85 -8.86 -12.10
CA ASN A 114 9.72 -9.74 -13.24
C ASN A 114 8.90 -10.99 -12.91
N GLN A 115 9.08 -11.55 -11.70
CA GLN A 115 8.41 -12.77 -11.26
C GLN A 115 7.15 -12.49 -10.41
N GLY A 116 6.84 -11.22 -10.16
CA GLY A 116 5.62 -10.81 -9.46
C GLY A 116 5.57 -11.17 -7.97
N CYS A 117 6.64 -11.68 -7.36
CA CYS A 117 6.62 -12.06 -5.95
C CYS A 117 6.42 -10.84 -5.04
N ARG A 118 5.55 -10.98 -4.04
CA ARG A 118 5.18 -9.90 -3.11
C ARG A 118 5.56 -10.17 -1.65
N CYS A 119 6.31 -11.24 -1.38
CA CYS A 119 6.80 -11.59 -0.04
C CYS A 119 7.60 -10.42 0.60
N PRO A 120 7.70 -10.36 1.94
CA PRO A 120 8.34 -9.24 2.64
C PRO A 120 9.77 -8.97 2.16
N GLU A 121 10.57 -10.00 1.93
CA GLU A 121 11.97 -9.87 1.48
C GLU A 121 12.08 -9.25 0.07
N CYS A 122 11.34 -9.76 -0.92
CA CYS A 122 11.34 -9.21 -2.28
C CYS A 122 10.87 -7.75 -2.30
N ARG A 123 9.92 -7.40 -1.42
CA ARG A 123 9.40 -6.04 -1.28
C ARG A 123 10.43 -5.10 -0.66
N GLN A 124 11.18 -5.56 0.33
CA GLN A 124 12.31 -4.82 0.90
C GLN A 124 13.44 -4.64 -0.13
N ALA A 125 13.78 -5.69 -0.88
CA ALA A 125 14.79 -5.61 -1.93
C ALA A 125 14.42 -4.57 -3.00
N LYS A 126 13.15 -4.52 -3.42
CA LYS A 126 12.64 -3.48 -4.31
C LYS A 126 12.73 -2.08 -3.70
N ALA A 127 12.44 -1.92 -2.41
CA ALA A 127 12.56 -0.64 -1.72
C ALA A 127 14.01 -0.15 -1.65
N LYS A 128 14.94 -1.04 -1.28
CA LYS A 128 16.40 -0.77 -1.28
C LYS A 128 16.90 -0.38 -2.67
N ALA A 129 16.49 -1.11 -3.71
CA ALA A 129 16.85 -0.81 -5.09
C ALA A 129 16.29 0.53 -5.59
N GLY A 130 15.18 1.02 -5.04
CA GLY A 130 14.57 2.31 -5.40
C GLY A 130 15.18 3.51 -4.66
N TYR A 131 15.87 3.30 -3.53
CA TYR A 131 16.47 4.36 -2.73
C TYR A 131 17.76 4.94 -3.35
N TRP A 132 18.33 4.30 -4.37
CA TRP A 132 19.51 4.78 -5.09
C TRP A 132 19.23 5.78 -6.22
N ALA A 133 17.98 6.24 -6.39
CA ALA A 133 17.58 7.13 -7.49
C ALA A 133 17.02 8.51 -7.06
N ARG A 134 17.10 8.87 -5.77
CA ARG A 134 16.73 10.21 -5.31
C ARG A 134 17.88 10.80 -4.50
N PRO A 135 18.67 11.75 -5.04
CA PRO A 135 19.65 12.45 -4.23
C PRO A 135 18.91 13.11 -3.03
N PRO A 136 19.52 13.11 -1.83
CA PRO A 136 18.96 13.85 -0.71
C PRO A 136 18.78 15.31 -1.13
N GLN A 137 17.60 15.87 -0.91
CA GLN A 137 17.39 17.32 -1.02
C GLN A 137 18.28 17.95 0.03
N THR A 138 19.40 18.52 -0.40
CA THR A 138 20.21 19.39 0.45
C THR A 138 19.30 20.48 0.98
N ALA A 139 19.15 20.53 2.30
CA ALA A 139 18.58 21.68 2.98
C ALA A 139 19.52 22.85 2.69
N GLN A 140 19.06 23.82 1.90
CA GLN A 140 19.73 25.09 1.75
C GLN A 140 19.56 25.84 3.08
N ALA A 141 20.70 26.11 3.70
CA ALA A 141 20.85 27.03 4.83
C ALA A 141 20.78 28.48 4.34
#